data_AF-A0A6J6ISF4-F1
#
_entry.id   AF-A0A6J6ISF4-F1
#
_cell.length_a   1.000
_cell.length_b   1.000
_cell.length_c   1.000
_cell.angle_alpha   90.00
_cell.angle_beta   90.00
_cell.angle_gamma   90.00
#
_symmetry.space_group_name_H-M   'P 1'
#
loop_
_entity.id
_entity.type
_entity.pdbx_description
1 polymer ?
#
loop_
_entity_poly.entity_id
_entity_poly.type
_entity_poly.pdbx_seq_one_letter_code
_entity_poly.pdbx_strand_id
1 'polypeptide(L)'
;MGFDRFYGILGAEASQYEPPVYDQTTPISPHIGRDDYHLTEDLADQAITWIQRQHVSTPGRPFFCYFSTPAVHAPHQVAREWSDRFAGMFDDGWDALRQHIFERQLELGVIPAGTKLTARPDEIPSWDDYPDRYKPVARRLMEVFAGFLAHTDAQIHRVIQAVEDMGEMDNTLVIYITGDNGASAEGTIHGAWSAPSFQNGVHEDPEWLLEHIDDFGTDRCENHFNVGWAWALDAPFQWMKQVASHFGGTRNAVAISLPKRISDAGGLRQQFHHLIDIAPTIYEVVGIEPPTAVNGIEQMEVHGTSMVYSFDDAEAPSSRRSQYFEILGNRAIYHDGWVASCFHGRLPWIRLAGYDFDGPQEVWELYNVVEDFSQSVDLAEAMPEKLLELQQVFDEHARRYGVYPLRDPGSPRHGDFAVPHVLDGRSSMTYTAAHVRMPESSVINIKNCSFAITADIEVSADGALGVIACQGGVMAGWSLYLSESGVPVFHYNWYGHEHSVITGPAPLGPGEHVVQLVFAYDGGFGGGGQASLLVDGTRSAEGRVEKTVPLVFSMSGETFDVGTDTGSPVGNYPHDFSCTAAIRAVTIERLDLPSEEVLAMVRDGMFQAGLRAQ
;
A
#
# COMPACT_ATOMS: atom_id res chain seq x y z
N MET A 1 10.85 -18.26 -5.34
CA MET A 1 10.11 -17.34 -4.44
C MET A 1 8.76 -17.95 -4.14
N GLY A 2 8.35 -17.97 -2.87
CA GLY A 2 7.18 -18.71 -2.38
C GLY A 2 7.42 -19.16 -0.94
N PHE A 3 6.89 -20.30 -0.55
CA PHE A 3 6.99 -20.78 0.85
C PHE A 3 8.36 -21.36 1.22
N ASP A 4 9.08 -22.00 0.30
CA ASP A 4 10.42 -22.57 0.57
C ASP A 4 11.53 -21.48 0.61
N ARG A 5 11.35 -20.39 -0.13
CA ARG A 5 12.30 -19.28 -0.27
C ARG A 5 11.53 -17.98 -0.52
N PHE A 6 11.64 -17.01 0.36
CA PHE A 6 11.03 -15.69 0.29
C PHE A 6 12.07 -14.62 -0.06
N TYR A 7 11.85 -13.89 -1.15
CA TYR A 7 12.61 -12.69 -1.49
C TYR A 7 11.61 -11.61 -1.90
N GLY A 8 11.66 -10.45 -1.27
CA GLY A 8 10.69 -9.37 -1.52
C GLY A 8 10.54 -8.45 -0.32
N ILE A 9 9.40 -7.76 -0.25
CA ILE A 9 9.07 -6.80 0.81
C ILE A 9 8.05 -7.41 1.79
N LEU A 10 8.03 -6.91 3.03
CA LEU A 10 7.03 -7.28 4.04
C LEU A 10 5.90 -6.25 4.19
N GLY A 11 6.12 -5.02 3.73
CA GLY A 11 5.16 -3.92 3.78
C GLY A 11 4.06 -4.03 2.72
N ALA A 12 3.05 -3.17 2.82
CA ALA A 12 1.94 -3.10 1.87
C ALA A 12 2.31 -2.36 0.57
N GLU A 13 3.30 -1.47 0.63
CA GLU A 13 3.82 -0.67 -0.47
C GLU A 13 5.34 -0.55 -0.35
N ALA A 14 6.02 -0.23 -1.46
CA ALA A 14 7.46 -0.02 -1.47
C ALA A 14 7.91 0.94 -2.57
N SER A 15 8.94 1.74 -2.28
CA SER A 15 9.76 2.36 -3.31
C SER A 15 10.30 1.29 -4.27
N GLN A 16 10.25 1.53 -5.58
CA GLN A 16 10.82 0.64 -6.59
C GLN A 16 12.32 0.85 -6.76
N TYR A 17 12.84 1.99 -6.32
CA TYR A 17 14.26 2.36 -6.38
C TYR A 17 14.99 2.07 -5.05
N GLU A 18 14.31 2.25 -3.91
CA GLU A 18 14.89 2.12 -2.57
C GLU A 18 14.09 1.17 -1.66
N PRO A 19 13.78 -0.07 -2.10
CA PRO A 19 12.89 -0.95 -1.34
C PRO A 19 13.52 -1.54 -0.07
N PRO A 20 12.71 -1.77 1.00
CA PRO A 20 13.13 -2.51 2.19
C PRO A 20 13.13 -4.04 1.97
N VAL A 21 13.99 -4.53 1.07
CA VAL A 21 13.99 -5.95 0.67
C VAL A 21 14.50 -6.86 1.77
N TYR A 22 13.90 -8.05 1.84
CA TYR A 22 14.34 -9.16 2.67
C TYR A 22 14.71 -10.36 1.81
N ASP A 23 15.84 -10.98 2.15
CA ASP A 23 16.21 -12.32 1.74
C ASP A 23 15.93 -13.27 2.92
N GLN A 24 14.87 -14.09 2.80
CA GLN A 24 14.33 -14.90 3.89
C GLN A 24 13.92 -14.00 5.06
N THR A 25 14.69 -14.03 6.13
CA THR A 25 14.49 -13.23 7.35
C THR A 25 15.57 -12.16 7.50
N THR A 26 16.47 -12.03 6.52
CA THR A 26 17.60 -11.11 6.56
C THR A 26 17.27 -9.88 5.73
N PRO A 27 17.21 -8.68 6.33
CA PRO A 27 17.08 -7.45 5.56
C PRO A 27 18.32 -7.20 4.70
N ILE A 28 18.12 -6.73 3.47
CA ILE A 28 19.18 -6.38 2.52
C ILE A 28 18.84 -5.07 1.77
N SER A 29 19.87 -4.40 1.25
CA SER A 29 19.73 -3.17 0.45
C SER A 29 20.25 -3.40 -0.98
N PRO A 30 19.48 -4.10 -1.84
CA PRO A 30 19.97 -4.54 -3.15
C PRO A 30 20.17 -3.38 -4.14
N HIS A 31 19.66 -2.19 -3.86
CA HIS A 31 19.78 -0.98 -4.67
C HIS A 31 21.12 -0.26 -4.48
N ILE A 32 21.84 -0.50 -3.37
CA ILE A 32 23.08 0.23 -3.07
C ILE A 32 24.14 -0.06 -4.13
N GLY A 33 24.66 1.02 -4.74
CA GLY A 33 25.65 0.96 -5.82
C GLY A 33 25.07 0.58 -7.19
N ARG A 34 23.75 0.64 -7.37
CA ARG A 34 23.04 0.34 -8.62
C ARG A 34 22.08 1.49 -8.96
N ASP A 35 22.59 2.48 -9.70
CA ASP A 35 21.83 3.66 -10.11
C ASP A 35 20.64 3.33 -11.07
N ASP A 36 20.64 2.14 -11.66
CA ASP A 36 19.60 1.61 -12.55
C ASP A 36 18.70 0.56 -11.88
N TYR A 37 18.75 0.43 -10.55
CA TYR A 37 17.97 -0.57 -9.83
C TYR A 37 16.47 -0.34 -9.99
N HIS A 38 15.73 -1.44 -10.20
CA HIS A 38 14.28 -1.44 -10.10
C HIS A 38 13.78 -2.76 -9.52
N LEU A 39 12.90 -2.69 -8.51
CA LEU A 39 12.50 -3.87 -7.73
C LEU A 39 11.85 -4.98 -8.56
N THR A 40 10.96 -4.66 -9.51
CA THR A 40 10.32 -5.70 -10.35
C THR A 40 11.32 -6.47 -11.21
N GLU A 41 12.42 -5.84 -11.64
CA GLU A 41 13.48 -6.52 -12.40
C GLU A 41 14.27 -7.47 -11.50
N ASP A 42 14.63 -7.02 -10.29
CA ASP A 42 15.33 -7.85 -9.32
C ASP A 42 14.47 -9.03 -8.86
N LEU A 43 13.18 -8.81 -8.60
CA LEU A 43 12.24 -9.91 -8.31
C LEU A 43 12.23 -10.93 -9.46
N ALA A 44 12.16 -10.49 -10.72
CA ALA A 44 12.18 -11.40 -11.86
C ALA A 44 13.51 -12.16 -11.97
N ASP A 45 14.64 -11.48 -11.78
CA ASP A 45 15.98 -12.09 -11.78
C ASP A 45 16.11 -13.17 -10.70
N GLN A 46 15.63 -12.89 -9.49
CA GLN A 46 15.62 -13.87 -8.40
C GLN A 46 14.67 -15.02 -8.74
N ALA A 47 13.46 -14.76 -9.24
CA ALA A 47 12.51 -15.80 -9.64
C ALA A 47 13.15 -16.79 -10.61
N ILE A 48 13.69 -16.27 -11.71
CA ILE A 48 14.32 -17.02 -12.80
C ILE A 48 15.50 -17.81 -12.27
N THR A 49 16.39 -17.15 -11.52
CA THR A 49 17.58 -17.79 -10.94
C THR A 49 17.19 -18.97 -10.05
N TRP A 50 16.19 -18.81 -9.18
CA TRP A 50 15.78 -19.86 -8.25
C TRP A 50 15.06 -21.00 -8.96
N ILE A 51 14.19 -20.71 -9.92
CA ILE A 51 13.50 -21.72 -10.73
C ILE A 51 14.54 -22.58 -11.47
N GLN A 52 15.48 -21.95 -12.19
CA GLN A 52 16.52 -22.66 -12.95
C GLN A 52 17.43 -23.49 -12.03
N ARG A 53 17.86 -22.94 -10.89
CA ARG A 53 18.68 -23.67 -9.90
C ARG A 53 17.95 -24.88 -9.34
N GLN A 54 16.68 -24.72 -8.95
CA GLN A 54 15.87 -25.80 -8.40
C GLN A 54 15.68 -26.91 -9.44
N HIS A 55 15.33 -26.54 -10.67
CA HIS A 55 15.04 -27.48 -11.75
C HIS A 55 16.25 -28.36 -12.06
N VAL A 56 17.45 -27.79 -12.19
CA VAL A 56 18.68 -28.58 -12.43
C VAL A 56 19.09 -29.40 -11.21
N SER A 57 18.94 -28.85 -10.00
CA SER A 57 19.41 -29.53 -8.78
C SER A 57 18.49 -30.69 -8.37
N THR A 58 17.19 -30.63 -8.71
CA THR A 58 16.19 -31.62 -8.32
C THR A 58 15.14 -31.84 -9.42
N PRO A 59 15.51 -32.37 -10.59
CA PRO A 59 14.64 -32.39 -11.77
C PRO A 59 13.33 -33.20 -11.60
N GLY A 60 13.25 -34.09 -10.60
CA GLY A 60 12.03 -34.83 -10.27
C GLY A 60 11.09 -34.13 -9.28
N ARG A 61 11.45 -32.95 -8.75
CA ARG A 61 10.63 -32.21 -7.78
C ARG A 61 9.99 -31.01 -8.49
N PRO A 62 8.65 -30.83 -8.46
CA PRO A 62 8.01 -29.65 -9.03
C PRO A 62 8.39 -28.39 -8.24
N PHE A 63 8.28 -27.23 -8.89
CA PHE A 63 8.41 -25.93 -8.23
C PHE A 63 7.04 -25.28 -8.02
N PHE A 64 6.96 -24.42 -7.02
CA PHE A 64 5.88 -23.45 -6.83
C PHE A 64 6.51 -22.06 -6.78
N CYS A 65 6.05 -21.16 -7.66
CA CYS A 65 6.50 -19.78 -7.67
C CYS A 65 5.31 -18.86 -7.39
N TYR A 66 5.38 -18.12 -6.29
CA TYR A 66 4.48 -17.00 -6.03
C TYR A 66 5.22 -15.71 -6.38
N PHE A 67 4.93 -15.17 -7.56
CA PHE A 67 5.54 -13.94 -8.07
C PHE A 67 4.60 -12.76 -7.80
N SER A 68 4.68 -12.21 -6.59
CA SER A 68 3.85 -11.09 -6.13
C SER A 68 4.68 -9.82 -6.12
N THR A 69 4.62 -9.03 -7.19
CA THR A 69 5.28 -7.72 -7.23
C THR A 69 4.49 -6.70 -6.40
N PRO A 70 5.15 -5.72 -5.76
CA PRO A 70 4.43 -4.57 -5.22
C PRO A 70 3.89 -3.63 -6.32
N ALA A 71 4.37 -3.82 -7.55
CA ALA A 71 3.81 -3.14 -8.71
C ALA A 71 2.40 -3.67 -9.04
N VAL A 72 1.45 -2.84 -9.47
CA VAL A 72 1.57 -1.39 -9.72
C VAL A 72 0.98 -0.54 -8.59
N HIS A 73 1.17 -0.93 -7.32
CA HIS A 73 0.80 -0.09 -6.19
C HIS A 73 1.60 1.22 -6.18
N ALA A 74 1.06 2.26 -5.54
CA ALA A 74 1.83 3.46 -5.24
C ALA A 74 3.03 3.13 -4.32
N PRO A 75 4.14 3.87 -4.43
CA PRO A 75 4.37 4.94 -5.38
C PRO A 75 4.54 4.45 -6.82
N HIS A 76 3.91 5.14 -7.79
CA HIS A 76 4.04 4.76 -9.20
C HIS A 76 5.39 5.22 -9.74
N GLN A 77 6.37 4.31 -9.68
CA GLN A 77 7.75 4.58 -10.02
C GLN A 77 8.19 3.70 -11.19
N VAL A 78 8.71 4.33 -12.24
CA VAL A 78 9.24 3.65 -13.43
C VAL A 78 10.15 4.61 -14.21
N ALA A 79 11.18 4.09 -14.87
CA ALA A 79 12.06 4.90 -15.70
C ALA A 79 11.28 5.63 -16.81
N ARG A 80 11.70 6.85 -17.14
CA ARG A 80 11.03 7.72 -18.12
C ARG A 80 10.82 7.06 -19.49
N GLU A 81 11.73 6.21 -19.92
CA GLU A 81 11.61 5.47 -21.18
C GLU A 81 10.38 4.56 -21.28
N TRP A 82 9.77 4.19 -20.14
CA TRP A 82 8.53 3.44 -20.08
C TRP A 82 7.31 4.37 -20.02
N SER A 83 7.34 5.39 -19.17
CA SER A 83 6.24 6.36 -19.07
C SER A 83 6.03 7.14 -20.37
N ASP A 84 7.11 7.54 -21.04
CA ASP A 84 7.05 8.44 -22.19
C ASP A 84 6.48 7.76 -23.45
N ARG A 85 6.36 6.42 -23.45
CA ARG A 85 5.66 5.67 -24.50
C ARG A 85 4.16 5.95 -24.52
N PHE A 86 3.61 6.42 -23.40
CA PHE A 86 2.20 6.70 -23.22
C PHE A 86 1.86 8.19 -23.36
N ALA A 87 2.84 9.03 -23.68
CA ALA A 87 2.67 10.47 -23.82
C ALA A 87 1.49 10.83 -24.73
N GLY A 88 0.52 11.57 -24.20
CA GLY A 88 -0.67 12.03 -24.93
C GLY A 88 -1.78 10.99 -25.12
N MET A 89 -1.60 9.73 -24.69
CA MET A 89 -2.64 8.70 -24.80
C MET A 89 -3.85 8.94 -23.88
N PHE A 90 -3.71 9.87 -22.92
CA PHE A 90 -4.70 10.18 -21.90
C PHE A 90 -5.25 11.62 -22.01
N ASP A 91 -5.04 12.28 -23.16
CA ASP A 91 -5.47 13.67 -23.39
C ASP A 91 -6.99 13.87 -23.32
N ASP A 92 -7.75 12.84 -23.69
CA ASP A 92 -9.22 12.86 -23.70
C ASP A 92 -9.85 12.62 -22.31
N GLY A 93 -9.03 12.29 -21.30
CA GLY A 93 -9.46 12.20 -19.90
C GLY A 93 -10.08 10.87 -19.48
N TRP A 94 -10.40 10.78 -18.18
CA TRP A 94 -10.89 9.54 -17.55
C TRP A 94 -12.29 9.11 -18.02
N ASP A 95 -13.19 10.05 -18.34
CA ASP A 95 -14.51 9.72 -18.89
C ASP A 95 -14.39 9.00 -20.24
N ALA A 96 -13.55 9.52 -21.14
CA ALA A 96 -13.29 8.90 -22.44
C ALA A 96 -12.56 7.56 -22.28
N LEU A 97 -11.55 7.48 -21.40
CA LEU A 97 -10.85 6.21 -21.14
C LEU A 97 -11.81 5.14 -20.64
N ARG A 98 -12.69 5.47 -19.68
CA ARG A 98 -13.70 4.55 -19.14
C ARG A 98 -14.61 4.02 -20.25
N GLN A 99 -15.09 4.90 -21.13
CA GLN A 99 -15.91 4.52 -22.28
C GLN A 99 -15.16 3.58 -23.23
N HIS A 100 -13.91 3.91 -23.57
CA HIS A 100 -13.07 3.08 -24.44
C HIS A 100 -12.80 1.69 -23.84
N ILE A 101 -12.52 1.60 -22.53
CA ILE A 101 -12.31 0.32 -21.84
C ILE A 101 -13.59 -0.51 -21.92
N PHE A 102 -14.74 0.08 -21.61
CA PHE A 102 -16.03 -0.61 -21.66
C PHE A 102 -16.37 -1.14 -23.05
N GLU A 103 -16.23 -0.31 -24.09
CA GLU A 103 -16.44 -0.71 -25.48
C GLU A 103 -15.48 -1.84 -25.88
N ARG A 104 -14.21 -1.73 -25.50
CA ARG A 104 -13.22 -2.76 -25.80
C ARG A 104 -13.50 -4.08 -25.08
N GLN A 105 -13.94 -4.03 -23.83
CA GLN A 105 -14.35 -5.22 -23.09
C GLN A 105 -15.55 -5.93 -23.74
N LEU A 106 -16.53 -5.17 -24.24
CA LEU A 106 -17.65 -5.72 -25.03
C LEU A 106 -17.18 -6.35 -26.34
N GLU A 107 -16.28 -5.68 -27.08
CA GLU A 107 -15.71 -6.20 -28.33
C GLU A 107 -14.95 -7.51 -28.13
N LEU A 108 -14.19 -7.61 -27.03
CA LEU A 108 -13.45 -8.81 -26.66
C LEU A 108 -14.35 -9.93 -26.10
N GLY A 109 -15.59 -9.60 -25.72
CA GLY A 109 -16.55 -10.52 -25.11
C GLY A 109 -16.23 -10.89 -23.65
N VAL A 110 -15.25 -10.23 -23.01
CA VAL A 110 -14.85 -10.50 -21.62
C VAL A 110 -15.88 -10.01 -20.60
N ILE A 111 -16.81 -9.17 -21.03
CA ILE A 111 -18.04 -8.84 -20.30
C ILE A 111 -19.27 -9.20 -21.16
N PRO A 112 -20.41 -9.59 -20.54
CA PRO A 112 -21.60 -10.00 -21.28
C PRO A 112 -22.17 -8.92 -22.20
N ALA A 113 -22.74 -9.33 -23.34
CA ALA A 113 -23.49 -8.43 -24.20
C ALA A 113 -24.68 -7.81 -23.43
N GLY A 114 -24.88 -6.51 -23.57
CA GLY A 114 -25.93 -5.77 -22.85
C GLY A 114 -25.54 -5.31 -21.45
N THR A 115 -24.31 -5.59 -20.99
CA THR A 115 -23.73 -4.94 -19.80
C THR A 115 -23.88 -3.42 -19.93
N LYS A 116 -24.21 -2.75 -18.83
CA LYS A 116 -24.33 -1.29 -18.79
C LYS A 116 -23.08 -0.70 -18.17
N LEU A 117 -22.67 0.47 -18.67
CA LEU A 117 -21.65 1.25 -18.00
C LEU A 117 -22.29 2.01 -16.83
N THR A 118 -21.80 1.80 -15.62
CA THR A 118 -22.33 2.50 -14.43
C THR A 118 -21.99 3.99 -14.49
N ALA A 119 -22.85 4.79 -13.85
CA ALA A 119 -22.66 6.23 -13.77
C ALA A 119 -21.41 6.60 -12.94
N ARG A 120 -20.90 7.82 -13.17
CA ARG A 120 -19.87 8.40 -12.32
C ARG A 120 -20.50 8.77 -10.96
N PRO A 121 -19.85 8.44 -9.83
CA PRO A 121 -20.21 9.02 -8.54
C PRO A 121 -20.17 10.55 -8.59
N ASP A 122 -21.12 11.22 -7.93
CA ASP A 122 -21.24 12.69 -7.95
C ASP A 122 -20.01 13.38 -7.33
N GLU A 123 -19.29 12.67 -6.46
CA GLU A 123 -18.09 13.14 -5.76
C GLU A 123 -16.84 13.13 -6.65
N ILE A 124 -16.92 12.55 -7.86
CA ILE A 124 -15.82 12.55 -8.83
C ILE A 124 -16.14 13.57 -9.93
N PRO A 125 -15.28 14.60 -10.14
CA PRO A 125 -15.50 15.57 -11.20
C PRO A 125 -15.44 14.92 -12.58
N SER A 126 -16.19 15.46 -13.54
CA SER A 126 -15.98 15.12 -14.95
C SER A 126 -14.62 15.64 -15.41
N TRP A 127 -14.06 15.05 -16.46
CA TRP A 127 -12.87 15.59 -17.11
C TRP A 127 -13.10 17.02 -17.65
N ASP A 128 -14.31 17.31 -18.13
CA ASP A 128 -14.68 18.63 -18.63
C ASP A 128 -14.75 19.69 -17.52
N ASP A 129 -15.21 19.31 -16.34
CA ASP A 129 -15.30 20.20 -15.16
C ASP A 129 -13.97 20.27 -14.38
N TYR A 130 -13.05 19.33 -14.62
CA TYR A 130 -11.74 19.34 -13.97
C TYR A 130 -10.90 20.53 -14.45
N PRO A 131 -10.22 21.29 -13.56
CA PRO A 131 -9.52 22.50 -13.95
C PRO A 131 -8.45 22.26 -15.02
N ASP A 132 -8.57 22.94 -16.16
CA ASP A 132 -7.64 22.82 -17.30
C ASP A 132 -6.17 23.03 -16.90
N ARG A 133 -5.94 23.91 -15.92
CA ARG A 133 -4.61 24.19 -15.37
C ARG A 133 -3.91 22.94 -14.82
N TYR A 134 -4.65 22.00 -14.25
CA TYR A 134 -4.12 20.80 -13.60
C TYR A 134 -4.27 19.52 -14.45
N LYS A 135 -4.90 19.60 -15.63
CA LYS A 135 -4.93 18.48 -16.60
C LYS A 135 -3.54 17.96 -16.99
N PRO A 136 -2.46 18.77 -17.13
CA PRO A 136 -1.11 18.26 -17.36
C PRO A 136 -0.64 17.27 -16.26
N VAL A 137 -0.88 17.59 -14.99
CA VAL A 137 -0.55 16.71 -13.85
C VAL A 137 -1.31 15.40 -13.96
N ALA A 138 -2.64 15.47 -14.14
CA ALA A 138 -3.48 14.28 -14.21
C ALA A 138 -3.06 13.33 -15.34
N ARG A 139 -2.73 13.88 -16.53
CA ARG A 139 -2.22 13.07 -17.65
C ARG A 139 -0.90 12.42 -17.32
N ARG A 140 0.07 13.18 -16.81
CA ARG A 140 1.40 12.67 -16.51
C ARG A 140 1.37 11.54 -15.48
N LEU A 141 0.54 11.66 -14.44
CA LEU A 141 0.37 10.60 -13.45
C LEU A 141 -0.16 9.29 -14.06
N MET A 142 -1.10 9.38 -15.01
CA MET A 142 -1.64 8.21 -15.72
C MET A 142 -0.64 7.60 -16.71
N GLU A 143 0.16 8.44 -17.39
CA GLU A 143 1.26 7.99 -18.27
C GLU A 143 2.32 7.21 -17.48
N VAL A 144 2.68 7.69 -16.29
CA VAL A 144 3.60 7.00 -15.38
C VAL A 144 3.01 5.67 -14.91
N PHE A 145 1.75 5.64 -14.50
CA PHE A 145 1.05 4.39 -14.13
C PHE A 145 1.05 3.37 -15.28
N ALA A 146 0.70 3.81 -16.49
CA ALA A 146 0.69 2.94 -17.68
C ALA A 146 2.09 2.43 -18.04
N GLY A 147 3.11 3.29 -17.94
CA GLY A 147 4.51 2.91 -18.07
C GLY A 147 4.94 1.85 -17.06
N PHE A 148 4.55 2.02 -15.80
CA PHE A 148 4.89 1.10 -14.71
C PHE A 148 4.20 -0.26 -14.89
N LEU A 149 2.94 -0.26 -15.35
CA LEU A 149 2.22 -1.49 -15.71
C LEU A 149 2.90 -2.23 -16.88
N ALA A 150 3.27 -1.51 -17.95
CA ALA A 150 3.96 -2.10 -19.08
C ALA A 150 5.35 -2.64 -18.72
N HIS A 151 6.08 -1.95 -17.84
CA HIS A 151 7.36 -2.45 -17.31
C HIS A 151 7.18 -3.74 -16.52
N THR A 152 6.18 -3.77 -15.64
CA THR A 152 5.85 -4.94 -14.81
C THR A 152 5.46 -6.15 -15.66
N ASP A 153 4.62 -5.95 -16.67
CA ASP A 153 4.24 -7.00 -17.63
C ASP A 153 5.48 -7.58 -18.36
N ALA A 154 6.43 -6.72 -18.76
CA ALA A 154 7.69 -7.17 -19.34
C ALA A 154 8.50 -8.05 -18.37
N GLN A 155 8.48 -7.77 -17.07
CA GLN A 155 9.15 -8.61 -16.07
C GLN A 155 8.44 -9.94 -15.85
N ILE A 156 7.10 -9.95 -15.83
CA ILE A 156 6.29 -11.18 -15.78
C ILE A 156 6.60 -12.06 -17.00
N HIS A 157 6.66 -11.46 -18.19
CA HIS A 157 7.03 -12.16 -19.41
C HIS A 157 8.40 -12.83 -19.30
N ARG A 158 9.42 -12.17 -18.74
CA ARG A 158 10.76 -12.78 -18.54
C ARG A 158 10.69 -14.04 -17.67
N VAL A 159 9.88 -14.04 -16.61
CA VAL A 159 9.70 -15.21 -15.73
C VAL A 159 9.02 -16.36 -16.47
N ILE A 160 7.95 -16.07 -17.22
CA ILE A 160 7.25 -17.09 -18.04
C ILE A 160 8.16 -17.64 -19.13
N GLN A 161 8.88 -16.76 -19.85
CA GLN A 161 9.84 -17.14 -20.89
C GLN A 161 10.93 -18.07 -20.35
N ALA A 162 11.43 -17.83 -19.14
CA ALA A 162 12.41 -18.72 -18.52
C ALA A 162 11.85 -20.15 -18.28
N VAL A 163 10.55 -20.29 -18.01
CA VAL A 163 9.89 -21.61 -17.88
C VAL A 163 9.73 -22.27 -19.26
N GLU A 164 9.39 -21.48 -20.28
CA GLU A 164 9.33 -21.95 -21.67
C GLU A 164 10.69 -22.43 -22.18
N ASP A 165 11.76 -21.67 -21.92
CA ASP A 165 13.12 -21.99 -22.36
C ASP A 165 13.66 -23.28 -21.72
N MET A 166 13.18 -23.65 -20.52
CA MET A 166 13.46 -24.94 -19.89
C MET A 166 12.66 -26.10 -20.49
N GLY A 167 11.66 -25.81 -21.34
CA GLY A 167 10.76 -26.82 -21.92
C GLY A 167 9.67 -27.30 -20.94
N GLU A 168 9.39 -26.55 -19.87
CA GLU A 168 8.49 -26.96 -18.79
C GLU A 168 7.11 -26.30 -18.85
N MET A 169 6.87 -25.41 -19.82
CA MET A 169 5.63 -24.64 -19.91
C MET A 169 4.39 -25.53 -20.08
N ASP A 170 4.47 -26.59 -20.88
CA ASP A 170 3.33 -27.50 -21.11
C ASP A 170 2.78 -28.09 -19.79
N ASN A 171 3.66 -28.33 -18.82
CA ASN A 171 3.33 -28.93 -17.53
C ASN A 171 3.27 -27.89 -16.38
N THR A 172 3.24 -26.60 -16.70
CA THR A 172 3.18 -25.52 -15.70
C THR A 172 1.78 -24.91 -15.66
N LEU A 173 1.18 -24.88 -14.46
CA LEU A 173 -0.04 -24.11 -14.21
C LEU A 173 0.36 -22.65 -13.95
N VAL A 174 -0.04 -21.76 -14.85
CA VAL A 174 0.07 -20.30 -14.66
C VAL A 174 -1.30 -19.76 -14.29
N ILE A 175 -1.36 -19.06 -13.17
CA ILE A 175 -2.52 -18.28 -12.74
C ILE A 175 -2.05 -16.84 -12.67
N TYR A 176 -2.56 -16.01 -13.58
CA TYR A 176 -2.32 -14.58 -13.59
C TYR A 176 -3.57 -13.87 -13.11
N ILE A 177 -3.43 -13.05 -12.06
CA ILE A 177 -4.50 -12.22 -11.51
C ILE A 177 -4.05 -10.78 -11.71
N THR A 178 -4.85 -9.95 -12.38
CA THR A 178 -4.46 -8.57 -12.76
C THR A 178 -4.22 -7.63 -11.57
N GLY A 179 -4.79 -7.96 -10.41
CA GLY A 179 -4.69 -7.18 -9.18
C GLY A 179 -5.25 -7.97 -7.99
N ASP A 180 -4.91 -7.53 -6.79
CA ASP A 180 -5.43 -8.10 -5.54
C ASP A 180 -6.72 -7.39 -5.07
N ASN A 181 -7.05 -6.24 -5.66
CA ASN A 181 -8.26 -5.44 -5.46
C ASN A 181 -8.53 -4.56 -6.70
N GLY A 182 -9.56 -3.71 -6.66
CA GLY A 182 -9.82 -2.69 -7.69
C GLY A 182 -8.75 -1.62 -7.78
N ALA A 183 -8.88 -0.68 -8.72
CA ALA A 183 -7.95 0.44 -8.85
C ALA A 183 -7.94 1.30 -7.57
N SER A 184 -6.75 1.80 -7.20
CA SER A 184 -6.60 2.62 -6.00
C SER A 184 -7.01 4.06 -6.26
N ALA A 185 -7.73 4.69 -5.32
CA ALA A 185 -8.12 6.10 -5.37
C ALA A 185 -7.38 6.97 -4.34
N GLU A 186 -6.29 6.46 -3.78
CA GLU A 186 -5.57 7.10 -2.67
C GLU A 186 -4.78 8.36 -3.10
N GLY A 187 -4.75 8.68 -4.39
CA GLY A 187 -4.22 9.93 -4.91
C GLY A 187 -5.18 11.12 -4.89
N THR A 188 -6.34 11.03 -4.25
CA THR A 188 -7.31 12.16 -4.13
C THR A 188 -7.80 12.73 -5.47
N ILE A 189 -8.48 13.88 -5.46
CA ILE A 189 -9.00 14.53 -6.67
C ILE A 189 -7.87 14.93 -7.63
N HIS A 190 -6.74 15.40 -7.11
CA HIS A 190 -5.69 16.04 -7.91
C HIS A 190 -4.51 15.12 -8.26
N GLY A 191 -4.44 13.93 -7.67
CA GLY A 191 -3.20 13.16 -7.60
C GLY A 191 -2.46 13.47 -6.29
N ALA A 192 -1.39 12.73 -6.04
CA ALA A 192 -0.49 12.95 -4.91
C ALA A 192 0.95 12.92 -5.40
N TRP A 193 1.80 13.76 -4.83
CA TRP A 193 3.27 13.71 -4.96
C TRP A 193 3.87 12.99 -3.74
N SER A 194 3.24 13.09 -2.57
CA SER A 194 3.64 12.45 -1.32
C SER A 194 2.55 11.50 -0.80
N ALA A 195 2.73 10.18 -0.94
CA ALA A 195 1.81 9.19 -0.36
C ALA A 195 1.61 9.35 1.16
N PRO A 196 2.63 9.68 1.97
CA PRO A 196 2.45 9.95 3.39
C PRO A 196 1.49 11.10 3.69
N SER A 197 1.35 12.10 2.81
CA SER A 197 0.39 13.19 3.02
C SER A 197 -1.05 12.67 3.09
N PHE A 198 -1.46 11.83 2.12
CA PHE A 198 -2.76 11.15 2.12
C PHE A 198 -2.93 10.23 3.31
N GLN A 199 -1.91 9.43 3.65
CA GLN A 199 -1.96 8.49 4.78
C GLN A 199 -2.22 9.19 6.12
N ASN A 200 -1.84 10.46 6.22
CA ASN A 200 -2.05 11.32 7.38
C ASN A 200 -3.26 12.27 7.24
N GLY A 201 -4.05 12.15 6.17
CA GLY A 201 -5.26 12.96 5.94
C GLY A 201 -5.00 14.40 5.52
N VAL A 202 -3.87 14.65 4.84
CA VAL A 202 -3.51 15.98 4.31
C VAL A 202 -3.57 15.94 2.79
N HIS A 203 -4.43 16.75 2.21
CA HIS A 203 -4.48 16.94 0.75
C HIS A 203 -3.43 17.93 0.31
N GLU A 204 -2.75 17.62 -0.78
CA GLU A 204 -1.72 18.48 -1.36
C GLU A 204 -2.33 19.61 -2.19
N ASP A 205 -1.61 20.73 -2.28
CA ASP A 205 -1.97 21.82 -3.18
C ASP A 205 -1.71 21.38 -4.63
N PRO A 206 -2.71 21.41 -5.54
CA PRO A 206 -2.48 21.06 -6.94
C PRO A 206 -1.43 21.95 -7.65
N GLU A 207 -1.12 23.14 -7.13
CA GLU A 207 0.01 23.94 -7.63
C GLU A 207 1.35 23.28 -7.33
N TRP A 208 1.52 22.67 -6.15
CA TRP A 208 2.72 21.91 -5.81
C TRP A 208 2.95 20.76 -6.79
N LEU A 209 1.88 20.01 -7.09
CA LEU A 209 1.92 18.90 -8.06
C LEU A 209 2.34 19.39 -9.46
N LEU A 210 1.90 20.58 -9.85
CA LEU A 210 2.24 21.17 -11.14
C LEU A 210 3.70 21.64 -11.20
N GLU A 211 4.20 22.26 -10.12
CA GLU A 211 5.59 22.70 -9.99
C GLU A 211 6.57 21.51 -9.98
N HIS A 212 6.14 20.35 -9.49
CA HIS A 212 6.94 19.13 -9.31
C HIS A 212 6.56 18.00 -10.28
N ILE A 213 5.92 18.33 -11.41
CA ILE A 213 5.46 17.34 -12.40
C ILE A 213 6.58 16.44 -12.94
N ASP A 214 7.81 16.95 -12.96
CA ASP A 214 8.99 16.23 -13.44
C ASP A 214 9.51 15.17 -12.46
N ASP A 215 9.04 15.16 -11.22
CA ASP A 215 9.42 14.16 -10.23
C ASP A 215 8.61 12.86 -10.38
N PHE A 216 7.42 12.90 -10.97
CA PHE A 216 6.56 11.72 -11.09
C PHE A 216 7.24 10.56 -11.84
N GLY A 217 7.24 9.38 -11.20
CA GLY A 217 7.91 8.19 -11.69
C GLY A 217 9.34 7.99 -11.17
N THR A 218 9.90 8.96 -10.44
CA THR A 218 11.27 8.94 -9.92
C THR A 218 11.33 8.60 -8.43
N ASP A 219 12.53 8.46 -7.89
CA ASP A 219 12.85 8.30 -6.46
C ASP A 219 12.56 9.56 -5.63
N ARG A 220 12.31 10.71 -6.26
CA ARG A 220 12.09 11.99 -5.59
C ARG A 220 10.71 12.14 -4.96
N CYS A 221 9.76 11.29 -5.32
CA CYS A 221 8.38 11.40 -4.85
C CYS A 221 7.73 10.04 -4.70
N GLU A 222 6.64 10.02 -3.93
CA GLU A 222 5.81 8.84 -3.75
C GLU A 222 4.43 9.06 -4.39
N ASN A 223 4.40 9.18 -5.72
CA ASN A 223 3.22 9.70 -6.41
C ASN A 223 2.08 8.68 -6.60
N HIS A 224 0.86 9.20 -6.63
CA HIS A 224 -0.37 8.47 -6.91
C HIS A 224 -1.27 9.24 -7.90
N PHE A 225 -1.95 8.54 -8.81
CA PHE A 225 -2.89 9.14 -9.77
C PHE A 225 -4.25 9.53 -9.16
N ASN A 226 -5.00 10.37 -9.87
CA ASN A 226 -6.31 10.92 -9.49
C ASN A 226 -7.42 9.86 -9.32
N VAL A 227 -8.39 10.10 -8.43
CA VAL A 227 -9.58 9.25 -8.29
C VAL A 227 -10.35 9.03 -9.61
N GLY A 228 -10.37 10.02 -10.50
CA GLY A 228 -11.02 9.88 -11.81
C GLY A 228 -10.43 8.74 -12.64
N TRP A 229 -9.10 8.56 -12.60
CA TRP A 229 -8.43 7.45 -13.26
C TRP A 229 -8.73 6.11 -12.58
N ALA A 230 -8.80 6.07 -11.25
CA ALA A 230 -9.19 4.86 -10.51
C ALA A 230 -10.56 4.36 -10.98
N TRP A 231 -11.54 5.27 -10.97
CA TRP A 231 -12.88 4.99 -11.47
C TRP A 231 -12.86 4.56 -12.93
N ALA A 232 -12.09 5.21 -13.82
CA ALA A 232 -12.02 4.78 -15.21
C ALA A 232 -11.49 3.36 -15.40
N LEU A 233 -10.47 2.97 -14.62
CA LEU A 233 -9.84 1.65 -14.70
C LEU A 233 -10.74 0.52 -14.19
N ASP A 234 -11.68 0.81 -13.29
CA ASP A 234 -12.64 -0.16 -12.77
C ASP A 234 -13.89 -0.32 -13.66
N ALA A 235 -13.85 0.12 -14.93
CA ALA A 235 -14.93 -0.08 -15.88
C ALA A 235 -15.28 -1.59 -16.03
N PRO A 236 -16.59 -1.96 -16.04
CA PRO A 236 -17.76 -1.09 -16.04
C PRO A 236 -18.40 -0.88 -14.65
N PHE A 237 -17.71 -1.24 -13.59
CA PHE A 237 -18.29 -1.39 -12.25
C PHE A 237 -18.41 -0.08 -11.48
N GLN A 238 -19.23 -0.11 -10.43
CA GLN A 238 -19.26 0.93 -9.42
C GLN A 238 -18.07 0.82 -8.45
N TRP A 239 -17.63 1.98 -7.96
CA TRP A 239 -16.58 2.12 -6.95
C TRP A 239 -15.23 1.49 -7.35
N MET A 240 -14.35 1.30 -6.36
CA MET A 240 -12.94 1.01 -6.52
C MET A 240 -12.35 0.39 -5.23
N LYS A 241 -11.03 0.24 -5.13
CA LYS A 241 -10.32 -0.28 -3.94
C LYS A 241 -10.91 0.26 -2.63
N GLN A 242 -10.96 -0.58 -1.60
CA GLN A 242 -11.55 -0.35 -0.27
C GLN A 242 -13.08 -0.40 -0.19
N VAL A 243 -13.80 -0.37 -1.31
CA VAL A 243 -15.27 -0.52 -1.35
C VAL A 243 -15.66 -1.96 -1.67
N ALA A 244 -15.56 -2.84 -0.66
CA ALA A 244 -15.82 -4.28 -0.85
C ALA A 244 -17.30 -4.63 -1.12
N SER A 245 -18.20 -3.66 -1.01
CA SER A 245 -19.62 -3.85 -1.33
C SER A 245 -19.89 -3.94 -2.83
N HIS A 246 -18.97 -3.50 -3.68
CA HIS A 246 -19.16 -3.42 -5.13
C HIS A 246 -18.01 -4.08 -5.89
N PHE A 247 -18.30 -4.54 -7.11
CA PHE A 247 -17.33 -5.23 -7.95
C PHE A 247 -16.18 -4.36 -8.43
N GLY A 248 -16.32 -3.03 -8.47
CA GLY A 248 -15.16 -2.17 -8.74
C GLY A 248 -14.08 -2.31 -7.68
N GLY A 249 -14.43 -2.62 -6.42
CA GLY A 249 -13.44 -2.87 -5.37
C GLY A 249 -12.92 -4.30 -5.27
N THR A 250 -13.58 -5.28 -5.90
CA THR A 250 -13.36 -6.71 -5.62
C THR A 250 -13.15 -7.59 -6.84
N ARG A 251 -13.55 -7.15 -8.04
CA ARG A 251 -13.51 -7.97 -9.24
C ARG A 251 -12.23 -7.72 -10.02
N ASN A 252 -11.41 -8.75 -10.12
CA ASN A 252 -10.18 -8.76 -10.92
C ASN A 252 -10.27 -9.76 -12.07
N ALA A 253 -9.55 -9.49 -13.16
CA ALA A 253 -9.42 -10.44 -14.25
C ALA A 253 -8.42 -11.54 -13.87
N VAL A 254 -8.76 -12.78 -14.25
CA VAL A 254 -7.92 -13.95 -14.02
C VAL A 254 -7.71 -14.67 -15.35
N ALA A 255 -6.46 -14.98 -15.67
CA ALA A 255 -6.10 -15.90 -16.75
C ALA A 255 -5.47 -17.16 -16.15
N ILE A 256 -5.97 -18.33 -16.55
CA ILE A 256 -5.46 -19.63 -16.13
C ILE A 256 -4.97 -20.39 -17.36
N SER A 257 -3.70 -20.81 -17.35
CA SER A 257 -3.09 -21.61 -18.40
C SER A 257 -2.47 -22.86 -17.81
N LEU A 258 -2.75 -24.00 -18.45
CA LEU A 258 -2.09 -25.28 -18.19
C LEU A 258 -2.15 -26.08 -19.51
N PRO A 259 -1.20 -25.89 -20.44
CA PRO A 259 -1.35 -26.34 -21.82
C PRO A 259 -1.61 -27.85 -21.97
N LYS A 260 -1.04 -28.67 -21.09
CA LYS A 260 -1.25 -30.13 -21.08
C LYS A 260 -2.65 -30.57 -20.67
N ARG A 261 -3.45 -29.70 -20.05
CA ARG A 261 -4.80 -30.01 -19.54
C ARG A 261 -5.90 -29.12 -20.13
N ILE A 262 -5.63 -27.84 -20.37
CA ILE A 262 -6.61 -26.90 -20.91
C ILE A 262 -6.43 -26.81 -22.42
N SER A 263 -7.35 -27.40 -23.19
CA SER A 263 -7.30 -27.37 -24.66
C SER A 263 -8.04 -26.18 -25.29
N ASP A 264 -8.92 -25.52 -24.54
CA ASP A 264 -9.71 -24.37 -24.98
C ASP A 264 -8.94 -23.05 -24.78
N ALA A 265 -7.81 -22.92 -25.47
CA ALA A 265 -6.95 -21.74 -25.36
C ALA A 265 -7.68 -20.46 -25.80
N GLY A 266 -7.71 -19.45 -24.93
CA GLY A 266 -8.46 -18.21 -25.15
C GLY A 266 -9.96 -18.31 -24.84
N GLY A 267 -10.43 -19.45 -24.34
CA GLY A 267 -11.81 -19.62 -23.88
C GLY A 267 -12.15 -18.73 -22.70
N LEU A 268 -13.38 -18.20 -22.69
CA LEU A 268 -13.89 -17.36 -21.60
C LEU A 268 -14.70 -18.20 -20.60
N ARG A 269 -14.68 -17.81 -19.33
CA ARG A 269 -15.43 -18.45 -18.23
C ARG A 269 -16.22 -17.40 -17.48
N GLN A 270 -17.50 -17.68 -17.24
CA GLN A 270 -18.45 -16.75 -16.60
C GLN A 270 -18.89 -17.20 -15.20
N GLN A 271 -18.43 -18.37 -14.76
CA GLN A 271 -18.71 -18.91 -13.43
C GLN A 271 -18.23 -17.95 -12.35
N PHE A 272 -19.03 -17.78 -11.30
CA PHE A 272 -18.66 -16.92 -10.18
C PHE A 272 -17.64 -17.63 -9.30
N HIS A 273 -16.49 -17.00 -9.09
CA HIS A 273 -15.42 -17.48 -8.23
C HIS A 273 -14.81 -16.36 -7.39
N HIS A 274 -14.13 -16.74 -6.33
CA HIS A 274 -13.45 -15.83 -5.40
C HIS A 274 -11.99 -16.24 -5.21
N LEU A 275 -11.13 -15.35 -4.73
CA LEU A 275 -9.69 -15.61 -4.54
C LEU A 275 -9.41 -16.88 -3.70
N ILE A 276 -10.28 -17.19 -2.75
CA ILE A 276 -10.15 -18.38 -1.90
C ILE A 276 -10.30 -19.71 -2.66
N ASP A 277 -10.74 -19.67 -3.91
CA ASP A 277 -10.89 -20.83 -4.81
C ASP A 277 -9.56 -21.24 -5.48
N ILE A 278 -8.53 -20.39 -5.43
CA ILE A 278 -7.21 -20.68 -6.00
C ILE A 278 -6.56 -21.87 -5.31
N ALA A 279 -6.53 -21.89 -3.98
CA ALA A 279 -5.91 -22.98 -3.21
C ALA A 279 -6.52 -24.37 -3.52
N PRO A 280 -7.85 -24.60 -3.42
CA PRO A 280 -8.43 -25.90 -3.80
C PRO A 280 -8.27 -26.24 -5.28
N THR A 281 -8.24 -25.24 -6.18
CA THR A 281 -7.94 -25.46 -7.60
C THR A 281 -6.52 -26.01 -7.77
N ILE A 282 -5.53 -25.42 -7.12
CA ILE A 282 -4.14 -25.93 -7.15
C ILE A 282 -4.09 -27.35 -6.60
N TYR A 283 -4.69 -27.60 -5.43
CA TYR A 283 -4.75 -28.94 -4.82
C TYR A 283 -5.32 -30.00 -5.76
N GLU A 284 -6.44 -29.72 -6.42
CA GLU A 284 -7.06 -30.63 -7.38
C GLU A 284 -6.17 -30.87 -8.60
N VAL A 285 -5.58 -29.80 -9.18
CA VAL A 285 -4.67 -29.91 -10.34
C VAL A 285 -3.46 -30.79 -10.02
N VAL A 286 -2.88 -30.65 -8.83
CA VAL A 286 -1.70 -31.46 -8.43
C VAL A 286 -2.06 -32.81 -7.82
N GLY A 287 -3.36 -33.14 -7.66
CA GLY A 287 -3.83 -34.40 -7.11
C GLY A 287 -3.52 -34.59 -5.61
N ILE A 288 -3.53 -33.49 -4.84
CA ILE A 288 -3.26 -33.50 -3.39
C ILE A 288 -4.55 -33.21 -2.63
N GLU A 289 -4.90 -34.06 -1.67
CA GLU A 289 -5.94 -33.74 -0.70
C GLU A 289 -5.40 -32.70 0.29
N PRO A 290 -6.14 -31.61 0.58
CA PRO A 290 -5.72 -30.61 1.56
C PRO A 290 -5.42 -31.27 2.92
N PRO A 291 -4.24 -31.04 3.52
CA PRO A 291 -3.86 -31.71 4.76
C PRO A 291 -4.70 -31.18 5.93
N THR A 292 -5.18 -32.09 6.78
CA THR A 292 -5.89 -31.72 8.02
C THR A 292 -4.94 -31.21 9.11
N ALA A 293 -3.63 -31.44 8.97
CA ALA A 293 -2.61 -30.92 9.86
C ALA A 293 -1.27 -30.70 9.12
N VAL A 294 -0.55 -29.63 9.48
CA VAL A 294 0.80 -29.31 8.97
C VAL A 294 1.69 -29.01 10.17
N ASN A 295 2.85 -29.66 10.27
CA ASN A 295 3.80 -29.50 11.39
C ASN A 295 3.15 -29.65 12.79
N GLY A 296 2.14 -30.52 12.90
CA GLY A 296 1.40 -30.76 14.15
C GLY A 296 0.30 -29.72 14.46
N ILE A 297 0.08 -28.75 13.58
CA ILE A 297 -0.97 -27.73 13.72
C ILE A 297 -2.18 -28.18 12.90
N GLU A 298 -3.34 -28.33 13.56
CA GLU A 298 -4.62 -28.57 12.89
C GLU A 298 -4.96 -27.41 11.96
N GLN A 299 -5.34 -27.72 10.72
CA GLN A 299 -5.66 -26.71 9.72
C GLN A 299 -7.14 -26.37 9.75
N MET A 300 -7.47 -25.12 9.40
CA MET A 300 -8.84 -24.70 9.17
C MET A 300 -9.43 -25.41 7.95
N GLU A 301 -10.76 -25.49 7.90
CA GLU A 301 -11.47 -25.95 6.71
C GLU A 301 -11.11 -25.07 5.50
N VAL A 302 -10.90 -25.70 4.33
CA VAL A 302 -10.76 -24.99 3.07
C VAL A 302 -12.14 -24.51 2.64
N HIS A 303 -12.43 -23.22 2.80
CA HIS A 303 -13.72 -22.61 2.44
C HIS A 303 -13.89 -22.33 0.92
N GLY A 304 -12.83 -22.56 0.15
CA GLY A 304 -12.83 -22.45 -1.31
C GLY A 304 -13.46 -23.66 -2.00
N THR A 305 -13.81 -23.51 -3.27
CA THR A 305 -14.18 -24.60 -4.18
C THR A 305 -13.29 -24.56 -5.42
N SER A 306 -12.94 -25.71 -5.96
CA SER A 306 -12.06 -25.78 -7.13
C SER A 306 -12.75 -25.29 -8.40
N MET A 307 -11.96 -24.68 -9.29
CA MET A 307 -12.36 -24.21 -10.61
C MET A 307 -12.17 -25.27 -11.72
N VAL A 308 -11.54 -26.42 -11.44
CA VAL A 308 -11.15 -27.41 -12.47
C VAL A 308 -12.32 -27.89 -13.32
N TYR A 309 -13.53 -27.98 -12.75
CA TYR A 309 -14.75 -28.36 -13.47
C TYR A 309 -15.05 -27.42 -14.65
N SER A 310 -14.68 -26.14 -14.54
CA SER A 310 -14.91 -25.14 -15.58
C SER A 310 -13.92 -25.25 -16.73
N PHE A 311 -12.76 -25.90 -16.55
CA PHE A 311 -11.71 -25.91 -17.58
C PHE A 311 -12.18 -26.57 -18.87
N ASP A 312 -12.98 -27.63 -18.77
CA ASP A 312 -13.44 -28.44 -19.90
C ASP A 312 -14.88 -28.10 -20.34
N ASP A 313 -15.63 -27.33 -19.55
CA ASP A 313 -17.03 -26.98 -19.81
C ASP A 313 -17.29 -25.52 -19.43
N ALA A 314 -17.30 -24.65 -20.45
CA ALA A 314 -17.56 -23.22 -20.30
C ALA A 314 -18.98 -22.90 -19.82
N GLU A 315 -19.94 -23.83 -19.97
CA GLU A 315 -21.35 -23.65 -19.62
C GLU A 315 -21.71 -24.36 -18.30
N ALA A 316 -20.74 -24.99 -17.63
CA ALA A 316 -20.98 -25.63 -16.35
C ALA A 316 -21.47 -24.61 -15.31
N PRO A 317 -22.47 -24.94 -14.49
CA PRO A 317 -22.97 -24.02 -13.46
C PRO A 317 -21.88 -23.70 -12.43
N SER A 318 -21.90 -22.48 -11.88
CA SER A 318 -21.00 -22.08 -10.80
C SER A 318 -21.08 -23.07 -9.62
N SER A 319 -19.95 -23.65 -9.21
CA SER A 319 -19.91 -24.49 -8.02
C SER A 319 -19.96 -23.66 -6.73
N ARG A 320 -19.48 -22.41 -6.80
CA ARG A 320 -19.63 -21.43 -5.72
C ARG A 320 -21.02 -20.80 -5.78
N ARG A 321 -21.76 -20.99 -4.68
CA ARG A 321 -23.12 -20.45 -4.50
C ARG A 321 -23.16 -19.17 -3.68
N SER A 322 -22.25 -19.01 -2.72
CA SER A 322 -22.22 -17.85 -1.83
C SER A 322 -20.81 -17.32 -1.60
N GLN A 323 -20.69 -16.00 -1.41
CA GLN A 323 -19.46 -15.34 -0.96
C GLN A 323 -19.81 -14.02 -0.26
N TYR A 324 -19.39 -13.86 0.99
CA TYR A 324 -19.50 -12.56 1.67
C TYR A 324 -18.26 -11.71 1.37
N PHE A 325 -18.41 -10.40 1.49
CA PHE A 325 -17.35 -9.41 1.37
C PHE A 325 -17.49 -8.44 2.54
N GLU A 326 -16.40 -8.16 3.24
CA GLU A 326 -16.37 -7.10 4.24
C GLU A 326 -14.96 -6.52 4.32
N ILE A 327 -14.87 -5.20 4.17
CA ILE A 327 -13.69 -4.43 4.58
C ILE A 327 -14.13 -3.03 4.96
N LEU A 328 -13.62 -2.53 6.09
CA LEU A 328 -13.81 -1.14 6.51
C LEU A 328 -15.30 -0.75 6.64
N GLY A 329 -16.15 -1.70 7.06
CA GLY A 329 -17.60 -1.50 7.20
C GLY A 329 -18.40 -1.70 5.91
N ASN A 330 -17.77 -1.57 4.74
CA ASN A 330 -18.39 -1.90 3.45
C ASN A 330 -18.64 -3.40 3.39
N ARG A 331 -19.85 -3.79 2.99
CA ARG A 331 -20.27 -5.19 3.05
C ARG A 331 -21.13 -5.61 1.88
N ALA A 332 -20.97 -6.85 1.45
CA ALA A 332 -21.83 -7.47 0.46
C ALA A 332 -21.94 -8.99 0.64
N ILE A 333 -22.93 -9.57 -0.01
CA ILE A 333 -23.10 -11.01 -0.15
C ILE A 333 -23.53 -11.32 -1.58
N TYR A 334 -22.76 -12.17 -2.25
CA TYR A 334 -23.22 -12.89 -3.43
C TYR A 334 -23.95 -14.16 -2.99
N HIS A 335 -25.12 -14.44 -3.57
CA HIS A 335 -25.85 -15.70 -3.41
C HIS A 335 -26.62 -16.07 -4.70
N ASP A 336 -26.20 -17.15 -5.37
CA ASP A 336 -26.86 -17.73 -6.56
C ASP A 336 -27.26 -16.68 -7.62
N GLY A 337 -26.31 -15.83 -8.02
CA GLY A 337 -26.54 -14.80 -9.04
C GLY A 337 -27.10 -13.49 -8.52
N TRP A 338 -27.45 -13.40 -7.24
CA TRP A 338 -27.87 -12.16 -6.59
C TRP A 338 -26.76 -11.56 -5.75
N VAL A 339 -26.71 -10.24 -5.66
CA VAL A 339 -25.80 -9.52 -4.77
C VAL A 339 -26.59 -8.50 -3.96
N ALA A 340 -26.42 -8.50 -2.65
CA ALA A 340 -26.82 -7.39 -1.80
C ALA A 340 -25.58 -6.66 -1.32
N SER A 341 -25.59 -5.34 -1.46
CA SER A 341 -24.44 -4.47 -1.27
C SER A 341 -24.81 -3.34 -0.32
N CYS A 342 -23.89 -2.97 0.57
CA CYS A 342 -24.06 -1.80 1.44
C CYS A 342 -22.73 -1.05 1.52
N PHE A 343 -22.71 0.13 0.91
CA PHE A 343 -21.63 1.09 1.07
C PHE A 343 -21.75 1.76 2.45
N HIS A 344 -20.66 1.76 3.23
CA HIS A 344 -20.68 2.31 4.58
C HIS A 344 -20.76 3.85 4.61
N GLY A 345 -20.39 4.51 3.51
CA GLY A 345 -20.45 5.96 3.34
C GLY A 345 -19.07 6.63 3.22
N ARG A 346 -17.98 5.96 3.62
CA ARG A 346 -16.64 6.54 3.54
C ARG A 346 -16.05 6.47 2.14
N LEU A 347 -15.82 7.63 1.54
CA LEU A 347 -15.09 7.74 0.27
C LEU A 347 -13.62 7.27 0.45
N PRO A 348 -13.10 6.39 -0.42
CA PRO A 348 -11.74 5.85 -0.30
C PRO A 348 -10.64 6.90 -0.18
N TRP A 349 -10.79 8.01 -0.91
CA TRP A 349 -9.85 9.12 -0.96
C TRP A 349 -9.98 10.11 0.21
N ILE A 350 -10.87 9.85 1.18
CA ILE A 350 -10.94 10.59 2.44
C ILE A 350 -10.45 9.68 3.58
N ARG A 351 -9.14 9.70 3.84
CA ARG A 351 -8.47 8.72 4.71
C ARG A 351 -9.05 8.63 6.13
N LEU A 352 -9.40 9.77 6.72
CA LEU A 352 -9.78 9.89 8.14
C LEU A 352 -11.29 10.09 8.36
N ALA A 353 -12.13 9.96 7.33
CA ALA A 353 -13.57 9.95 7.51
C ALA A 353 -14.05 8.65 8.17
N GLY A 354 -15.12 8.74 8.95
CA GLY A 354 -15.78 7.61 9.61
C GLY A 354 -17.24 7.96 9.88
N TYR A 355 -18.08 6.94 10.00
CA TYR A 355 -19.53 7.09 10.12
C TYR A 355 -20.11 6.11 11.13
N ASP A 356 -21.23 6.48 11.74
CA ASP A 356 -21.94 5.56 12.64
C ASP A 356 -22.56 4.42 11.82
N PHE A 357 -22.35 3.18 12.28
CA PHE A 357 -23.04 2.00 11.73
C PHE A 357 -24.55 2.09 11.96
N ASP A 358 -25.33 1.52 11.04
CA ASP A 358 -26.79 1.62 10.99
C ASP A 358 -27.32 3.06 10.82
N GLY A 359 -26.45 3.97 10.34
CA GLY A 359 -26.78 5.35 10.01
C GLY A 359 -27.52 5.50 8.68
N PRO A 360 -28.06 6.71 8.38
CA PRO A 360 -28.84 6.97 7.17
C PRO A 360 -28.04 6.83 5.86
N GLN A 361 -26.71 6.83 5.93
CA GLN A 361 -25.82 6.62 4.79
C GLN A 361 -25.71 5.15 4.37
N GLU A 362 -26.02 4.21 5.27
CA GLU A 362 -25.96 2.77 4.98
C GLU A 362 -27.23 2.29 4.27
N VAL A 363 -27.29 2.56 2.97
CA VAL A 363 -28.37 2.06 2.11
C VAL A 363 -27.95 0.70 1.55
N TRP A 364 -28.84 -0.28 1.67
CA TRP A 364 -28.66 -1.58 1.05
C TRP A 364 -29.26 -1.59 -0.36
N GLU A 365 -28.45 -2.00 -1.32
CA GLU A 365 -28.80 -2.15 -2.73
C GLU A 365 -28.92 -3.65 -3.07
N LEU A 366 -29.67 -3.97 -4.12
CA LEU A 366 -29.87 -5.34 -4.60
C LEU A 366 -29.66 -5.44 -6.11
N TYR A 367 -28.87 -6.41 -6.55
CA TYR A 367 -28.56 -6.65 -7.96
C TYR A 367 -28.76 -8.12 -8.35
N ASN A 368 -29.23 -8.36 -9.58
CA ASN A 368 -29.19 -9.67 -10.24
C ASN A 368 -28.03 -9.69 -11.23
N VAL A 369 -26.85 -10.17 -10.80
CA VAL A 369 -25.62 -10.07 -11.60
C VAL A 369 -25.53 -11.07 -12.75
N VAL A 370 -26.52 -11.97 -12.86
CA VAL A 370 -26.73 -12.81 -14.06
C VAL A 370 -27.23 -11.98 -15.23
N GLU A 371 -28.06 -10.98 -14.97
CA GLU A 371 -28.66 -10.08 -15.97
C GLU A 371 -27.99 -8.69 -16.00
N ASP A 372 -27.34 -8.31 -14.90
CA ASP A 372 -26.68 -7.02 -14.69
C ASP A 372 -25.28 -7.21 -14.12
N PHE A 373 -24.37 -7.62 -14.98
CA PHE A 373 -22.96 -7.89 -14.66
C PHE A 373 -22.28 -6.76 -13.87
N SER A 374 -22.65 -5.52 -14.18
CA SER A 374 -22.04 -4.28 -13.70
C SER A 374 -22.56 -3.76 -12.37
N GLN A 375 -23.63 -4.35 -11.81
CA GLN A 375 -24.39 -3.75 -10.70
C GLN A 375 -24.86 -2.34 -11.03
N SER A 376 -25.56 -2.16 -12.15
CA SER A 376 -26.01 -0.87 -12.66
C SER A 376 -27.47 -0.53 -12.33
N VAL A 377 -28.30 -1.52 -11.98
CA VAL A 377 -29.72 -1.34 -11.67
C VAL A 377 -30.01 -1.86 -10.27
N ASP A 378 -30.19 -0.95 -9.32
CA ASP A 378 -30.65 -1.32 -7.98
C ASP A 378 -32.13 -1.76 -8.01
N LEU A 379 -32.38 -2.95 -7.48
CA LEU A 379 -33.69 -3.60 -7.39
C LEU A 379 -34.23 -3.60 -5.95
N ALA A 380 -33.57 -2.97 -4.98
CA ALA A 380 -33.94 -3.01 -3.57
C ALA A 380 -35.40 -2.59 -3.32
N GLU A 381 -35.82 -1.47 -3.91
CA GLU A 381 -37.21 -0.98 -3.79
C GLU A 381 -38.22 -1.90 -4.49
N ALA A 382 -37.83 -2.48 -5.62
CA ALA A 382 -38.70 -3.34 -6.43
C ALA A 382 -38.84 -4.75 -5.84
N MET A 383 -37.83 -5.24 -5.12
CA MET A 383 -37.73 -6.60 -4.61
C MET A 383 -37.26 -6.64 -3.12
N PRO A 384 -37.97 -5.97 -2.20
CA PRO A 384 -37.53 -5.83 -0.81
C PRO A 384 -37.46 -7.17 -0.06
N GLU A 385 -38.32 -8.13 -0.42
CA GLU A 385 -38.28 -9.49 0.16
C GLU A 385 -37.00 -10.24 -0.21
N LYS A 386 -36.52 -10.06 -1.46
CA LYS A 386 -35.27 -10.68 -1.93
C LYS A 386 -34.05 -10.01 -1.31
N LEU A 387 -34.09 -8.70 -1.12
CA LEU A 387 -33.04 -8.00 -0.37
C LEU A 387 -32.95 -8.52 1.07
N LEU A 388 -34.09 -8.65 1.76
CA LEU A 388 -34.12 -9.17 3.13
C LEU A 388 -33.57 -10.60 3.22
N GLU A 389 -33.87 -11.45 2.23
CA GLU A 389 -33.29 -12.80 2.12
C GLU A 389 -31.77 -12.74 2.09
N LEU A 390 -31.18 -11.92 1.21
CA LEU A 390 -29.72 -11.81 1.11
C LEU A 390 -29.09 -11.20 2.36
N GLN A 391 -29.72 -10.20 2.99
CA GLN A 391 -29.25 -9.65 4.26
C GLN A 391 -29.17 -10.74 5.35
N GLN A 392 -30.13 -11.67 5.40
CA GLN A 392 -30.09 -12.81 6.31
C GLN A 392 -28.95 -13.78 5.99
N VAL A 393 -28.68 -14.04 4.70
CA VAL A 393 -27.52 -14.86 4.28
C VAL A 393 -26.21 -14.19 4.67
N PHE A 394 -26.08 -12.88 4.49
CA PHE A 394 -24.92 -12.12 4.97
C PHE A 394 -24.74 -12.28 6.47
N ASP A 395 -25.79 -12.06 7.26
CA ASP A 395 -25.76 -12.15 8.72
C ASP A 395 -25.40 -13.56 9.22
N GLU A 396 -25.87 -14.62 8.55
CA GLU A 396 -25.44 -15.99 8.82
C GLU A 396 -23.93 -16.18 8.58
N HIS A 397 -23.44 -15.75 7.42
CA HIS A 397 -22.03 -15.84 7.06
C HIS A 397 -21.15 -15.00 8.00
N ALA A 398 -21.58 -13.78 8.32
CA ALA A 398 -20.86 -12.87 9.18
C ALA A 398 -20.68 -13.45 10.60
N ARG A 399 -21.70 -14.10 11.15
CA ARG A 399 -21.58 -14.82 12.43
C ARG A 399 -20.71 -16.08 12.32
N ARG A 400 -20.89 -16.87 11.27
CA ARG A 400 -20.13 -18.12 11.06
C ARG A 400 -18.63 -17.86 10.94
N TYR A 401 -18.25 -16.80 10.22
CA TYR A 401 -16.86 -16.50 9.90
C TYR A 401 -16.25 -15.37 10.75
N GLY A 402 -16.95 -14.91 11.79
CA GLY A 402 -16.40 -13.95 12.75
C GLY A 402 -16.16 -12.55 12.19
N VAL A 403 -17.01 -12.10 11.27
CA VAL A 403 -16.94 -10.76 10.63
C VAL A 403 -17.30 -9.65 11.62
N TYR A 404 -18.21 -9.92 12.56
CA TYR A 404 -18.62 -8.93 13.56
C TYR A 404 -17.59 -8.77 14.71
N PRO A 405 -17.42 -7.55 15.27
CA PRO A 405 -18.11 -6.31 14.89
C PRO A 405 -17.51 -5.64 13.64
N LEU A 406 -18.36 -4.93 12.87
CA LEU A 406 -17.94 -4.08 11.76
C LEU A 406 -17.18 -2.85 12.28
N ARG A 407 -16.22 -2.34 11.50
CA ARG A 407 -15.32 -1.26 11.94
C ARG A 407 -14.87 -0.38 10.79
N ASP A 408 -14.81 0.92 11.07
CA ASP A 408 -14.17 1.90 10.19
C ASP A 408 -12.65 1.66 10.06
N PRO A 409 -12.03 2.14 8.97
CA PRO A 409 -10.59 2.13 8.82
C PRO A 409 -9.91 2.92 9.94
N GLY A 410 -8.85 2.35 10.51
CA GLY A 410 -8.05 3.01 11.54
C GLY A 410 -8.72 3.19 12.90
N SER A 411 -9.99 2.78 13.07
CA SER A 411 -10.62 2.75 14.38
C SER A 411 -9.80 1.82 15.30
N PRO A 412 -9.48 2.20 16.56
CA PRO A 412 -8.77 1.33 17.49
C PRO A 412 -9.67 0.19 17.95
N ARG A 413 -9.09 -0.98 18.27
CA ARG A 413 -9.84 -2.01 19.01
C ARG A 413 -9.72 -1.64 20.49
N HIS A 414 -10.84 -1.67 21.21
CA HIS A 414 -10.90 -1.29 22.62
C HIS A 414 -11.41 -2.45 23.48
N GLY A 415 -11.18 -2.35 24.79
CA GLY A 415 -11.63 -3.35 25.76
C GLY A 415 -11.08 -4.75 25.45
N ASP A 416 -11.96 -5.75 25.47
CA ASP A 416 -11.60 -7.16 25.23
C ASP A 416 -11.07 -7.44 23.82
N PHE A 417 -11.28 -6.52 22.87
CA PHE A 417 -10.78 -6.64 21.49
C PHE A 417 -9.45 -5.92 21.26
N ALA A 418 -8.97 -5.14 22.23
CA ALA A 418 -7.73 -4.38 22.11
C ALA A 418 -6.57 -5.31 21.75
N VAL A 419 -5.79 -4.93 20.72
CA VAL A 419 -4.59 -5.68 20.33
C VAL A 419 -3.47 -5.24 21.27
N PRO A 420 -2.88 -6.15 22.07
CA PRO A 420 -1.78 -5.79 22.95
C PRO A 420 -0.62 -5.24 22.13
N HIS A 421 -0.07 -4.09 22.51
CA HIS A 421 1.09 -3.52 21.85
C HIS A 421 2.34 -3.75 22.70
N VAL A 422 3.43 -4.19 22.08
CA VAL A 422 4.68 -4.57 22.80
C VAL A 422 5.29 -3.39 23.59
N LEU A 423 4.99 -2.17 23.18
CA LEU A 423 5.45 -0.93 23.82
C LEU A 423 4.43 -0.30 24.77
N ASP A 424 3.29 -0.95 25.05
CA ASP A 424 2.27 -0.40 25.93
C ASP A 424 2.84 0.00 27.30
N GLY A 425 2.44 1.18 27.77
CA GLY A 425 2.90 1.76 29.03
C GLY A 425 4.33 2.29 29.04
N ARG A 426 5.08 2.20 27.93
CA ARG A 426 6.44 2.74 27.83
C ARG A 426 6.41 4.18 27.31
N SER A 427 7.17 5.06 27.95
CA SER A 427 7.41 6.44 27.49
C SER A 427 8.84 6.65 27.02
N SER A 428 9.75 5.69 27.23
CA SER A 428 11.15 5.81 26.88
C SER A 428 11.74 4.44 26.53
N MET A 429 12.63 4.42 25.55
CA MET A 429 13.43 3.26 25.14
C MET A 429 14.83 3.69 24.71
N THR A 430 15.81 2.83 24.99
CA THR A 430 17.21 3.02 24.58
C THR A 430 17.59 2.01 23.53
N TYR A 431 18.15 2.52 22.45
CA TYR A 431 18.61 1.79 21.27
C TYR A 431 20.13 1.92 21.14
N THR A 432 20.71 1.10 20.29
CA THR A 432 22.16 1.07 19.97
C THR A 432 22.31 0.79 18.48
N ALA A 433 23.51 0.85 17.94
CA ALA A 433 23.79 0.51 16.54
C ALA A 433 23.41 -0.95 16.13
N ALA A 434 22.93 -1.78 17.06
CA ALA A 434 22.32 -3.07 16.76
C ALA A 434 20.86 -2.96 16.26
N HIS A 435 20.24 -1.79 16.37
CA HIS A 435 18.84 -1.54 16.04
C HIS A 435 18.76 -0.83 14.69
N VAL A 436 18.61 -1.63 13.65
CA VAL A 436 18.58 -1.21 12.24
C VAL A 436 17.37 -1.90 11.60
N ARG A 437 16.66 -1.20 10.71
CA ARG A 437 15.43 -1.62 10.04
C ARG A 437 14.30 -1.98 10.97
N MET A 438 14.13 -1.20 12.03
CA MET A 438 12.99 -1.38 12.92
C MET A 438 11.73 -0.78 12.29
N PRO A 439 10.63 -1.53 12.19
CA PRO A 439 9.37 -0.96 11.72
C PRO A 439 8.89 0.12 12.70
N GLU A 440 8.21 1.14 12.18
CA GLU A 440 7.75 2.30 12.98
C GLU A 440 6.93 1.90 14.21
N SER A 441 6.10 0.85 14.08
CA SER A 441 5.28 0.31 15.18
C SER A 441 6.10 -0.30 16.33
N SER A 442 7.37 -0.63 16.11
CA SER A 442 8.26 -1.18 17.14
C SER A 442 9.13 -0.12 17.84
N VAL A 443 8.84 1.17 17.62
CA VAL A 443 9.57 2.31 18.19
C VAL A 443 8.62 3.17 19.04
N ILE A 444 9.18 3.85 20.06
CA ILE A 444 8.38 4.78 20.88
C ILE A 444 7.75 5.84 19.99
N ASN A 445 6.42 5.93 20.04
CA ASN A 445 5.68 6.91 19.27
C ASN A 445 5.84 8.31 19.89
N ILE A 446 6.51 9.19 19.14
CA ILE A 446 6.79 10.59 19.51
C ILE A 446 5.93 11.61 18.75
N LYS A 447 4.88 11.16 18.04
CA LYS A 447 3.96 12.03 17.30
C LYS A 447 2.94 12.68 18.23
N ASN A 448 2.54 13.92 17.93
CA ASN A 448 1.59 14.73 18.69
C ASN A 448 1.94 14.92 20.18
N CYS A 449 3.24 14.95 20.52
CA CYS A 449 3.70 15.17 21.90
C CYS A 449 5.07 15.83 21.95
N SER A 450 5.43 16.36 23.11
CA SER A 450 6.82 16.76 23.39
C SER A 450 7.70 15.52 23.55
N PHE A 451 8.90 15.55 22.97
CA PHE A 451 9.81 14.40 23.00
C PHE A 451 11.27 14.84 23.10
N ALA A 452 12.12 13.89 23.47
CA ALA A 452 13.57 14.04 23.43
C ALA A 452 14.22 12.85 22.72
N ILE A 453 15.31 13.12 22.02
CA ILE A 453 16.23 12.13 21.45
C ILE A 453 17.60 12.45 22.05
N THR A 454 18.15 11.54 22.84
CA THR A 454 19.44 11.73 23.52
C THR A 454 20.42 10.67 23.05
N ALA A 455 21.53 11.06 22.44
CA ALA A 455 22.56 10.16 21.94
C ALA A 455 23.87 10.32 22.71
N ASP A 456 24.34 9.21 23.27
CA ASP A 456 25.66 9.08 23.89
C ASP A 456 26.63 8.52 22.85
N ILE A 457 27.56 9.35 22.39
CA ILE A 457 28.51 9.01 21.32
C ILE A 457 29.95 9.29 21.74
N GLU A 458 30.89 8.59 21.10
CA GLU A 458 32.32 8.87 21.22
C GLU A 458 32.91 9.19 19.86
N VAL A 459 33.45 10.40 19.74
CA VAL A 459 34.04 10.95 18.51
C VAL A 459 35.54 10.69 18.51
N SER A 460 36.03 10.17 17.38
CA SER A 460 37.45 9.83 17.20
C SER A 460 38.33 11.09 17.03
N ALA A 461 39.65 10.90 17.05
CA ALA A 461 40.59 11.99 16.75
C ALA A 461 40.45 12.55 15.32
N ASP A 462 39.93 11.74 14.39
CA ASP A 462 39.69 12.11 13.00
C ASP A 462 38.33 12.80 12.80
N GLY A 463 37.60 13.06 13.90
CA GLY A 463 36.22 13.55 13.87
C GLY A 463 35.20 12.43 13.72
N ALA A 464 33.95 12.81 13.44
CA ALA A 464 32.89 11.88 13.11
C ALA A 464 31.88 12.51 12.17
N LEU A 465 31.22 11.68 11.36
CA LEU A 465 30.13 12.03 10.45
C LEU A 465 29.11 10.88 10.46
N GLY A 466 27.94 11.09 9.86
CA GLY A 466 26.94 10.03 9.65
C GLY A 466 25.70 10.14 10.55
N VAL A 467 24.71 9.31 10.26
CA VAL A 467 23.40 9.28 10.95
C VAL A 467 23.53 8.66 12.33
N ILE A 468 23.22 9.44 13.37
CA ILE A 468 23.17 8.91 14.74
C ILE A 468 21.89 8.09 14.91
N ALA A 469 20.74 8.66 14.55
CA ALA A 469 19.48 7.95 14.45
C ALA A 469 18.50 8.66 13.49
N CYS A 470 17.66 7.91 12.80
CA CYS A 470 16.59 8.43 11.97
C CYS A 470 15.32 7.58 12.06
N GLN A 471 14.19 8.15 11.65
CA GLN A 471 12.96 7.43 11.37
C GLN A 471 12.22 8.07 10.21
N GLY A 472 11.81 7.27 9.23
CA GLY A 472 11.14 7.74 8.00
C GLY A 472 12.13 7.89 6.85
N GLY A 473 11.78 8.68 5.83
CA GLY A 473 12.63 8.87 4.65
C GLY A 473 12.40 10.18 3.89
N VAL A 474 12.64 10.15 2.58
CA VAL A 474 12.61 11.30 1.66
C VAL A 474 11.26 12.02 1.63
N MET A 475 10.16 11.31 1.96
CA MET A 475 8.84 11.91 2.07
C MET A 475 8.51 12.39 3.48
N ALA A 476 8.87 11.70 4.55
CA ALA A 476 8.46 12.12 5.89
C ALA A 476 9.31 11.45 6.94
N GLY A 477 9.66 12.18 8.01
CA GLY A 477 10.50 11.63 9.06
C GLY A 477 11.30 12.65 9.84
N TRP A 478 12.22 12.15 10.64
CA TRP A 478 13.24 12.96 11.30
C TRP A 478 14.59 12.23 11.32
N SER A 479 15.68 12.99 11.41
CA SER A 479 17.02 12.45 11.63
C SER A 479 17.86 13.35 12.53
N LEU A 480 18.66 12.72 13.39
CA LEU A 480 19.74 13.33 14.14
C LEU A 480 21.04 12.76 13.59
N TYR A 481 21.90 13.60 13.03
CA TYR A 481 23.12 13.17 12.34
C TYR A 481 24.27 14.15 12.54
N LEU A 482 25.48 13.69 12.22
CA LEU A 482 26.66 14.52 12.09
C LEU A 482 26.90 14.78 10.59
N SER A 483 26.97 16.05 10.18
CA SER A 483 27.26 16.42 8.79
C SER A 483 28.61 15.85 8.32
N GLU A 484 28.93 15.96 7.03
CA GLU A 484 30.27 15.61 6.52
C GLU A 484 31.40 16.38 7.23
N SER A 485 31.09 17.57 7.77
CA SER A 485 32.01 18.38 8.56
C SER A 485 31.98 18.07 10.07
N GLY A 486 31.18 17.09 10.50
CA GLY A 486 31.04 16.64 11.89
C GLY A 486 30.20 17.54 12.80
N VAL A 487 29.36 18.40 12.21
CA VAL A 487 28.44 19.27 12.93
C VAL A 487 27.16 18.51 13.25
N PRO A 488 26.64 18.53 14.50
CA PRO A 488 25.37 17.91 14.81
C PRO A 488 24.22 18.66 14.15
N VAL A 489 23.34 17.93 13.48
CA VAL A 489 22.17 18.42 12.76
C VAL A 489 20.96 17.61 13.16
N PHE A 490 19.87 18.30 13.48
CA PHE A 490 18.54 17.71 13.50
C PHE A 490 17.77 18.18 12.28
N HIS A 491 17.17 17.24 11.56
CA HIS A 491 16.36 17.48 10.38
C HIS A 491 14.98 16.87 10.59
N TYR A 492 13.93 17.64 10.31
CA TYR A 492 12.55 17.17 10.26
C TYR A 492 11.99 17.36 8.86
N ASN A 493 11.45 16.30 8.27
CA ASN A 493 10.88 16.27 6.94
C ASN A 493 9.36 16.11 7.03
N TRP A 494 8.62 17.12 6.56
CA TRP A 494 7.16 17.09 6.52
C TRP A 494 6.68 16.95 5.07
N TYR A 495 6.33 15.71 4.73
CA TYR A 495 5.78 15.29 3.42
C TYR A 495 6.67 15.61 2.21
N GLY A 496 7.97 15.87 2.40
CA GLY A 496 8.92 16.29 1.36
C GLY A 496 8.70 17.74 0.91
N HIS A 497 7.72 18.43 1.49
CA HIS A 497 7.35 19.80 1.13
C HIS A 497 8.10 20.82 1.98
N GLU A 498 8.16 20.55 3.28
CA GLU A 498 8.73 21.47 4.27
C GLU A 498 9.80 20.74 5.09
N HIS A 499 11.02 21.28 5.06
CA HIS A 499 12.15 20.74 5.78
C HIS A 499 12.56 21.74 6.87
N SER A 500 12.62 21.29 8.12
CA SER A 500 13.11 22.08 9.25
C SER A 500 14.47 21.56 9.69
N VAL A 501 15.50 22.40 9.61
CA VAL A 501 16.89 21.99 9.89
C VAL A 501 17.48 22.84 11.02
N ILE A 502 17.89 22.18 12.09
CA ILE A 502 18.53 22.79 13.26
C ILE A 502 19.97 22.31 13.30
N THR A 503 20.91 23.21 12.99
CA THR A 503 22.34 22.89 12.85
C THR A 503 23.15 23.54 13.97
N GLY A 504 24.00 22.75 14.63
CA GLY A 504 24.96 23.25 15.60
C GLY A 504 25.96 24.24 14.97
N PRO A 505 26.66 25.06 15.76
CA PRO A 505 27.54 26.09 15.23
C PRO A 505 28.93 25.58 14.85
N ALA A 506 29.32 24.37 15.28
CA ALA A 506 30.66 23.83 15.10
C ALA A 506 30.68 22.29 15.14
N PRO A 507 31.73 21.67 14.57
CA PRO A 507 31.95 20.23 14.68
C PRO A 507 32.18 19.78 16.12
N LEU A 508 31.84 18.53 16.42
CA LEU A 508 32.20 17.90 17.70
C LEU A 508 33.71 17.62 17.76
N GLY A 509 34.30 17.87 18.93
CA GLY A 509 35.70 17.54 19.19
C GLY A 509 35.89 16.04 19.45
N PRO A 510 37.13 15.54 19.55
CA PRO A 510 37.39 14.18 19.99
C PRO A 510 36.95 13.97 21.45
N GLY A 511 36.31 12.83 21.74
CA GLY A 511 35.89 12.45 23.08
C GLY A 511 34.44 12.02 23.18
N GLU A 512 33.98 11.82 24.42
CA GLU A 512 32.59 11.48 24.74
C GLU A 512 31.71 12.73 24.65
N HIS A 513 30.58 12.61 23.97
CA HIS A 513 29.60 13.68 23.82
C HIS A 513 28.18 13.16 24.04
N VAL A 514 27.34 14.01 24.62
CA VAL A 514 25.88 13.81 24.68
C VAL A 514 25.23 14.80 23.71
N VAL A 515 24.71 14.29 22.60
CA VAL A 515 23.95 15.09 21.62
C VAL A 515 22.47 14.86 21.87
N GLN A 516 21.75 15.92 22.22
CA GLN A 516 20.34 15.82 22.58
C GLN A 516 19.48 16.78 21.75
N LEU A 517 18.38 16.28 21.21
CA LEU A 517 17.28 17.09 20.74
C LEU A 517 16.17 17.08 21.81
N VAL A 518 15.63 18.26 22.13
CA VAL A 518 14.37 18.41 22.86
C VAL A 518 13.37 19.14 21.96
N PHE A 519 12.20 18.54 21.76
CA PHE A 519 11.09 19.12 21.02
C PHE A 519 9.93 19.46 21.96
N ALA A 520 9.64 20.75 22.10
CA ALA A 520 8.50 21.26 22.86
C ALA A 520 7.32 21.44 21.90
N TYR A 521 6.34 20.54 21.98
CA TYR A 521 5.18 20.51 21.09
C TYR A 521 4.13 21.53 21.48
N ASP A 522 3.60 22.26 20.50
CA ASP A 522 2.59 23.30 20.75
C ASP A 522 1.18 22.72 20.99
N GLY A 523 0.94 21.45 20.65
CA GLY A 523 -0.37 20.79 20.74
C GLY A 523 -1.07 20.65 19.38
N GLY A 524 -2.17 19.89 19.36
CA GLY A 524 -2.99 19.66 18.16
C GLY A 524 -2.71 18.35 17.42
N PHE A 525 -3.25 18.23 16.21
CA PHE A 525 -3.00 17.12 15.28
C PHE A 525 -1.96 17.57 14.25
N GLY A 526 -0.74 17.03 14.33
CA GLY A 526 0.36 17.40 13.43
C GLY A 526 0.86 18.84 13.64
N GLY A 527 0.71 19.37 14.85
CA GLY A 527 1.13 20.73 15.20
C GLY A 527 2.64 20.95 15.12
N GLY A 528 3.07 22.20 15.21
CA GLY A 528 4.47 22.56 15.28
C GLY A 528 5.05 22.50 16.69
N GLY A 529 6.26 23.02 16.84
CA GLY A 529 6.92 23.15 18.12
C GLY A 529 8.32 23.73 18.03
N GLN A 530 8.91 23.98 19.20
CA GLN A 530 10.28 24.47 19.33
C GLN A 530 11.25 23.29 19.46
N ALA A 531 12.14 23.13 18.48
CA ALA A 531 13.27 22.21 18.54
C ALA A 531 14.49 22.91 19.18
N SER A 532 15.11 22.25 20.15
CA SER A 532 16.33 22.71 20.82
C SER A 532 17.37 21.60 20.72
N LEU A 533 18.51 21.88 20.09
CA LEU A 533 19.66 20.99 20.00
C LEU A 533 20.66 21.35 21.09
N LEU A 534 21.04 20.40 21.91
CA LEU A 534 21.99 20.52 23.01
C LEU A 534 23.19 19.60 22.76
N VAL A 535 24.37 20.06 23.14
CA VAL A 535 25.60 19.27 23.20
C VAL A 535 26.17 19.41 24.60
N ASP A 536 26.39 18.27 25.27
CA ASP A 536 26.93 18.19 26.63
C ASP A 536 26.13 19.05 27.63
N GLY A 537 24.80 19.02 27.50
CA GLY A 537 23.85 19.79 28.32
C GLY A 537 23.80 21.29 28.02
N THR A 538 24.59 21.78 27.08
CA THR A 538 24.58 23.19 26.65
C THR A 538 23.77 23.34 25.37
N ARG A 539 22.83 24.29 25.33
CA ARG A 539 22.06 24.61 24.12
C ARG A 539 23.00 25.09 23.02
N SER A 540 23.05 24.32 21.94
CA SER A 540 23.93 24.50 20.78
C SER A 540 23.21 25.26 19.65
N ALA A 541 21.96 24.90 19.38
CA ALA A 541 21.11 25.56 18.39
C ALA A 541 19.63 25.40 18.73
N GLU A 542 18.78 26.22 18.12
CA GLU A 542 17.33 26.10 18.22
C GLU A 542 16.67 26.52 16.91
N GLY A 543 15.50 25.96 16.63
CA GLY A 543 14.71 26.31 15.46
C GLY A 543 13.29 25.82 15.61
N ARG A 544 12.40 26.39 14.81
CA ARG A 544 10.98 26.05 14.83
C ARG A 544 10.69 25.00 13.76
N VAL A 545 9.90 24.00 14.14
CA VAL A 545 9.25 23.08 13.21
C VAL A 545 7.80 23.52 13.14
N GLU A 546 7.32 23.95 11.97
CA GLU A 546 5.98 24.54 11.85
C GLU A 546 4.87 23.48 11.85
N LYS A 547 5.15 22.29 11.34
CA LYS A 547 4.20 21.17 11.25
C LYS A 547 4.91 19.84 11.48
N THR A 548 4.18 18.90 12.04
CA THR A 548 4.66 17.53 12.26
C THR A 548 3.73 16.51 11.61
N VAL A 549 4.26 15.31 11.38
CA VAL A 549 3.50 14.17 10.87
C VAL A 549 2.72 13.53 12.03
N PRO A 550 1.38 13.44 11.96
CA PRO A 550 0.56 13.07 13.10
C PRO A 550 0.36 11.57 13.31
N LEU A 551 0.40 10.74 12.26
CA LEU A 551 -0.01 9.32 12.35
C LEU A 551 1.07 8.33 11.90
N VAL A 552 1.65 8.50 10.71
CA VAL A 552 2.61 7.54 10.12
C VAL A 552 3.64 8.26 9.26
N PHE A 553 4.92 7.92 9.37
CA PHE A 553 5.96 8.54 8.54
C PHE A 553 6.01 7.90 7.15
N SER A 554 5.85 6.59 7.05
CA SER A 554 5.87 5.86 5.78
C SER A 554 5.13 4.53 5.92
N MET A 555 4.39 4.15 4.88
CA MET A 555 3.99 2.76 4.66
C MET A 555 4.83 2.10 3.56
N SER A 556 5.60 2.88 2.79
CA SER A 556 6.48 2.56 1.65
C SER A 556 7.80 1.89 2.03
N GLY A 557 7.96 1.54 3.31
CA GLY A 557 9.05 0.69 3.76
C GLY A 557 10.14 1.37 4.57
N GLU A 558 10.00 2.67 4.87
CA GLU A 558 10.98 3.36 5.70
C GLU A 558 10.99 2.85 7.14
N THR A 559 12.15 2.93 7.77
CA THR A 559 12.40 2.33 9.08
C THR A 559 12.94 3.32 10.09
N PHE A 560 13.08 2.84 11.33
CA PHE A 560 13.96 3.46 12.31
C PHE A 560 15.31 2.75 12.32
N ASP A 561 16.36 3.56 12.29
CA ASP A 561 17.74 3.12 12.22
C ASP A 561 18.61 3.89 13.23
N VAL A 562 19.60 3.21 13.80
CA VAL A 562 20.63 3.81 14.65
C VAL A 562 22.00 3.52 14.04
N GLY A 563 22.77 4.58 13.79
CA GLY A 563 24.12 4.49 13.24
C GLY A 563 24.20 4.43 11.72
N THR A 564 23.08 4.40 11.01
CA THR A 564 22.99 4.55 9.55
C THR A 564 21.56 4.98 9.20
N ASP A 565 21.29 5.19 7.91
CA ASP A 565 19.96 5.27 7.32
C ASP A 565 19.89 4.26 6.18
N THR A 566 19.11 3.18 6.37
CA THR A 566 19.06 2.07 5.40
C THR A 566 17.98 2.23 4.34
N GLY A 567 17.13 3.25 4.51
CA GLY A 567 16.08 3.63 3.57
C GLY A 567 16.50 4.85 2.74
N SER A 568 15.50 5.64 2.34
CA SER A 568 15.77 6.90 1.65
C SER A 568 16.16 8.00 2.66
N PRO A 569 17.12 8.89 2.36
CA PRO A 569 17.59 9.90 3.29
C PRO A 569 16.46 10.82 3.76
N VAL A 570 16.25 10.86 5.08
CA VAL A 570 15.32 11.84 5.67
C VAL A 570 15.81 13.27 5.49
N GLY A 571 17.14 13.44 5.50
CA GLY A 571 17.80 14.74 5.47
C GLY A 571 18.82 14.89 4.36
N ASN A 572 19.57 15.98 4.42
CA ASN A 572 20.57 16.32 3.40
C ASN A 572 21.88 15.54 3.64
N TYR A 573 21.86 14.23 3.38
CA TYR A 573 23.01 13.32 3.42
C TYR A 573 22.83 12.19 2.38
N PRO A 574 23.91 11.52 1.95
CA PRO A 574 23.81 10.42 0.99
C PRO A 574 23.12 9.17 1.57
N HIS A 575 22.74 8.21 0.72
CA HIS A 575 22.28 6.88 1.17
C HIS A 575 23.33 6.17 2.03
N ASP A 576 22.86 5.34 2.97
CA ASP A 576 23.69 4.53 3.86
C ASP A 576 24.80 5.36 4.56
N PHE A 577 24.43 6.57 5.02
CA PHE A 577 25.35 7.50 5.66
C PHE A 577 25.74 7.03 7.06
N SER A 578 26.58 6.00 7.10
CA SER A 578 27.03 5.30 8.30
C SER A 578 27.78 6.22 9.25
N CYS A 579 27.39 6.17 10.52
CA CYS A 579 28.01 6.95 11.58
C CYS A 579 29.38 6.41 11.95
N THR A 580 30.40 7.28 11.90
CA THR A 580 31.76 6.92 12.29
C THR A 580 32.05 7.18 13.78
N ALA A 581 31.14 7.83 14.51
CA ALA A 581 31.20 7.90 15.97
C ALA A 581 30.79 6.56 16.58
N ALA A 582 31.40 6.16 17.69
CA ALA A 582 30.93 5.00 18.43
C ALA A 582 29.66 5.36 19.22
N ILE A 583 28.52 4.84 18.78
CA ILE A 583 27.22 5.06 19.43
C ILE A 583 27.07 4.09 20.60
N ARG A 584 27.05 4.62 21.83
CA ARG A 584 26.84 3.83 23.05
C ARG A 584 25.36 3.61 23.32
N ALA A 585 24.56 4.66 23.12
CA ALA A 585 23.12 4.64 23.34
C ALA A 585 22.43 5.76 22.57
N VAL A 586 21.19 5.50 22.12
CA VAL A 586 20.23 6.53 21.67
C VAL A 586 18.94 6.30 22.44
N THR A 587 18.56 7.23 23.30
CA THR A 587 17.32 7.17 24.07
C THR A 587 16.28 8.08 23.45
N ILE A 588 15.14 7.49 23.06
CA ILE A 588 13.96 8.23 22.61
C ILE A 588 12.97 8.24 23.77
N GLU A 589 12.54 9.44 24.14
CA GLU A 589 11.64 9.67 25.26
C GLU A 589 10.48 10.59 24.86
N ARG A 590 9.27 10.20 25.23
CA ARG A 590 8.11 11.09 25.29
C ARG A 590 8.15 11.83 26.63
N LEU A 591 8.37 13.14 26.59
CA LEU A 591 8.59 13.97 27.78
C LEU A 591 7.31 14.20 28.57
N ASP A 592 6.19 14.38 27.86
CA ASP A 592 4.87 14.57 28.47
C ASP A 592 3.85 13.64 27.81
N LEU A 593 2.94 13.08 28.60
CA LEU A 593 1.68 12.56 28.04
C LEU A 593 0.91 13.75 27.46
N PRO A 594 0.33 13.64 26.25
CA PRO A 594 -0.53 14.70 25.74
C PRO A 594 -1.60 15.03 26.79
N SER A 595 -1.73 16.31 27.17
CA SER A 595 -2.75 16.73 28.13
C SER A 595 -4.14 16.40 27.59
N GLU A 596 -5.17 16.34 28.46
CA GLU A 596 -6.56 16.11 27.99
C GLU A 596 -6.99 17.14 26.94
N GLU A 597 -6.49 18.38 27.05
CA GLU A 597 -6.69 19.45 26.07
C GLU A 597 -6.00 19.12 24.74
N VAL A 598 -4.73 18.71 24.74
CA VAL A 598 -4.02 18.28 23.52
C VAL A 598 -4.70 17.07 22.89
N LEU A 599 -5.15 16.09 23.67
CA LEU A 599 -5.90 14.95 23.17
C LEU A 599 -7.25 15.37 22.56
N ALA A 600 -7.92 16.36 23.14
CA ALA A 600 -9.13 16.94 22.55
C ALA A 600 -8.81 17.63 21.21
N MET A 601 -7.75 18.43 21.14
CA MET A 601 -7.31 19.07 19.89
C MET A 601 -6.88 18.05 18.83
N VAL A 602 -6.26 16.93 19.22
CA VAL A 602 -5.93 15.81 18.33
C VAL A 602 -7.20 15.20 17.75
N ARG A 603 -8.19 14.89 18.61
CA ARG A 603 -9.49 14.35 18.17
C ARG A 603 -10.22 15.31 17.25
N ASP A 604 -10.25 16.59 17.59
CA ASP A 604 -10.86 17.64 16.77
C ASP A 604 -10.12 17.77 15.42
N GLY A 605 -8.79 17.74 15.43
CA GLY A 605 -7.96 17.79 14.23
C GLY A 605 -8.18 16.59 13.30
N MET A 606 -8.24 15.38 13.86
CA MET A 606 -8.61 14.17 13.11
C MET A 606 -10.01 14.29 12.50
N PHE A 607 -10.99 14.78 13.28
CA PHE A 607 -12.34 15.01 12.79
C PHE A 607 -12.38 16.04 11.66
N GLN A 608 -11.68 17.18 11.81
CA GLN A 608 -11.57 18.18 10.76
C GLN A 608 -10.87 17.64 9.50
N ALA A 609 -9.83 16.81 9.64
CA ALA A 609 -9.19 16.14 8.52
C ALA A 609 -10.15 15.18 7.80
N GLY A 610 -11.07 14.53 8.53
CA GLY A 610 -12.17 13.74 7.95
C GLY A 610 -13.24 14.56 7.23
N LEU A 611 -13.39 15.85 7.56
CA LEU A 611 -14.38 16.75 6.92
C LEU A 611 -13.83 17.55 5.74
N ARG A 612 -12.56 18.00 5.80
CA ARG A 612 -11.94 18.93 4.83
C ARG A 612 -11.78 18.36 3.41
N ALA A 613 -12.14 17.11 3.21
CA ALA A 613 -11.96 16.36 1.98
C ALA A 613 -13.28 16.01 1.27
N GLN A 614 -14.43 16.42 1.83
CA GLN A 614 -15.77 16.25 1.25
C GLN A 614 -16.06 17.31 0.17
#